data_AF-A0A1P8W5L1-F1
#
_entry.id   AF-A0A1P8W5L1-F1
#
_cell.length_a   1.000
_cell.length_b   1.000
_cell.length_c   1.000
_cell.angle_alpha   90.00
_cell.angle_beta   90.00
_cell.angle_gamma   90.00
#
_symmetry.space_group_name_H-M   'P 1'
#
loop_
_entity.id
_entity.type
_entity.pdbx_description
1 polymer ?
#
loop_
_entity_poly.entity_id
_entity_poly.type
_entity_poly.pdbx_seq_one_letter_code
_entity_poly.pdbx_strand_id
1 'polypeptide(L)'
;KASTDEKYYGYAGAFRCLVEDAGDVAFIKHTIVPENSDGLGLPGVNSADYQLICPGKAPVPVTEYASCHLALVPAHAVVTRPESRAEVVRVLTDEQGKFGAAATDASFKMFQSTTGKNLLFQDSTNVS
;
A
#
# COMPACT_ATOMS: atom_id res chain seq x y z
N LYS A 1 -13.54 17.34 0.49
CA LYS A 1 -13.17 16.75 -0.82
C LYS A 1 -11.76 16.20 -0.63
N ALA A 2 -11.56 14.89 -0.70
CA ALA A 2 -10.24 14.29 -0.52
C ALA A 2 -9.39 14.58 -1.78
N SER A 3 -8.20 15.15 -1.61
CA SER A 3 -7.26 15.42 -2.69
C SER A 3 -6.00 14.57 -2.48
N THR A 4 -5.40 14.07 -3.55
CA THR A 4 -4.07 13.43 -3.49
C THR A 4 -2.97 14.39 -3.03
N ASP A 5 -3.23 15.70 -3.09
CA ASP A 5 -2.33 16.74 -2.56
C ASP A 5 -2.45 16.93 -1.05
N GLU A 6 -3.43 16.28 -0.41
CA GLU A 6 -3.60 16.34 1.03
C GLU A 6 -2.56 15.45 1.72
N LYS A 7 -1.84 16.03 2.67
CA LYS A 7 -0.77 15.40 3.46
C LYS A 7 -1.17 14.06 4.11
N TYR A 8 -2.44 13.90 4.48
CA TYR A 8 -2.98 12.71 5.16
C TYR A 8 -3.84 11.82 4.26
N TYR A 9 -3.78 12.01 2.94
CA TYR A 9 -4.54 11.20 1.99
C TYR A 9 -4.00 9.76 1.86
N GLY A 10 -4.92 8.81 1.71
CA GLY A 10 -4.61 7.40 1.52
C GLY A 10 -4.01 6.73 2.75
N TYR A 11 -3.59 5.48 2.61
CA TYR A 11 -3.13 4.69 3.76
C TYR A 11 -1.84 5.25 4.39
N ALA A 12 -0.86 5.66 3.58
CA ALA A 12 0.37 6.25 4.09
C ALA A 12 0.11 7.59 4.78
N GLY A 13 -0.82 8.41 4.26
CA GLY A 13 -1.23 9.66 4.89
C GLY A 13 -1.97 9.45 6.21
N ALA A 14 -2.84 8.44 6.30
CA ALA A 14 -3.52 8.08 7.54
C ALA A 14 -2.52 7.62 8.63
N PHE A 15 -1.52 6.81 8.26
CA PHE A 15 -0.45 6.45 9.20
C PHE A 15 0.36 7.67 9.63
N ARG A 16 0.68 8.59 8.71
CA ARG A 16 1.35 9.85 9.03
C ARG A 16 0.55 10.71 10.01
N CYS A 17 -0.77 10.75 9.89
CA CYS A 17 -1.64 11.44 10.83
C CYS A 17 -1.47 10.92 12.27
N LEU A 18 -1.35 9.59 12.42
CA LEU A 18 -1.06 8.94 13.71
C LEU A 18 0.35 9.26 14.22
N VAL A 19 1.38 9.20 13.35
CA VAL A 19 2.78 9.50 13.72
C VAL A 19 2.96 10.95 14.20
N GLU A 20 2.23 11.89 13.61
CA GLU A 20 2.33 13.31 13.96
C GLU A 20 1.38 13.73 15.10
N ASP A 21 0.85 12.76 15.87
CA ASP A 21 -0.09 12.98 16.97
C ASP A 21 -1.33 13.81 16.59
N ALA A 22 -1.71 13.79 15.31
CA ALA A 22 -2.88 14.50 14.79
C ALA A 22 -4.19 13.69 14.93
N GLY A 23 -4.07 12.40 15.27
CA GLY A 23 -5.18 11.53 15.63
C GLY A 23 -4.71 10.29 16.37
N ASP A 24 -5.61 9.63 17.11
CA ASP A 24 -5.25 8.53 18.02
C ASP A 24 -5.29 7.15 17.35
N VAL A 25 -5.96 7.01 16.20
CA VAL A 25 -6.17 5.74 15.50
C VAL A 25 -6.10 5.95 13.99
N ALA A 26 -5.45 5.02 13.28
CA ALA A 26 -5.41 4.97 11.82
C ALA A 26 -5.95 3.64 11.26
N PHE A 27 -6.90 3.71 10.33
CA PHE A 27 -7.40 2.55 9.60
C PHE A 27 -6.56 2.31 8.34
N ILE A 28 -5.63 1.36 8.42
CA ILE A 28 -4.63 1.11 7.38
C ILE A 28 -4.48 -0.39 7.08
N LYS A 29 -3.87 -0.71 5.93
CA LYS A 29 -3.44 -2.08 5.63
C LYS A 29 -2.23 -2.45 6.49
N HIS A 30 -2.06 -3.75 6.73
CA HIS A 30 -0.94 -4.28 7.50
C HIS A 30 0.45 -3.95 6.93
N THR A 31 0.56 -3.73 5.61
CA THR A 31 1.84 -3.41 4.95
C THR A 31 2.31 -1.98 5.22
N ILE A 32 1.43 -1.09 5.69
CA ILE A 32 1.68 0.36 5.70
C ILE A 32 2.68 0.77 6.78
N VAL A 33 2.60 0.14 7.96
CA VAL A 33 3.57 0.38 9.05
C VAL A 33 4.98 0.01 8.59
N PRO A 34 5.28 -1.25 8.18
CA PRO A 34 6.64 -1.61 7.77
C PRO A 34 7.15 -0.88 6.51
N GLU A 35 6.26 -0.47 5.59
CA GLU A 35 6.66 0.35 4.42
C GLU A 35 7.06 1.79 4.79
N ASN A 36 6.71 2.27 5.98
CA ASN A 36 6.90 3.65 6.42
C ASN A 36 7.57 3.78 7.80
N SER A 37 8.20 2.72 8.31
CA SER A 37 8.96 2.71 9.56
C SER A 37 10.34 2.07 9.38
N ASP A 38 11.13 2.01 10.45
CA ASP A 38 12.38 1.25 10.55
C ASP A 38 13.42 1.66 9.49
N GLY A 39 13.47 2.95 9.21
CA GLY A 39 14.36 3.55 8.19
C GLY A 39 13.77 3.54 6.78
N LEU A 40 12.55 3.04 6.59
CA LEU A 40 11.79 3.12 5.35
C LEU A 40 10.71 4.21 5.44
N GLY A 41 10.49 4.95 4.36
CA GLY A 41 9.42 5.94 4.27
C GLY A 41 9.60 7.14 5.21
N LEU A 42 9.00 7.11 6.41
CA LEU A 42 9.00 8.25 7.35
C LEU A 42 10.25 8.23 8.25
N PRO A 43 10.97 9.35 8.38
CA PRO A 43 12.19 9.41 9.18
C PRO A 43 11.88 9.31 10.68
N GLY A 44 12.65 8.50 11.41
CA GLY A 44 12.57 8.41 12.87
C GLY A 44 11.37 7.61 13.41
N VAL A 45 10.65 6.90 12.55
CA VAL A 45 9.50 6.07 12.95
C VAL A 45 9.95 4.63 13.16
N ASN A 46 9.63 4.04 14.31
CA ASN A 46 9.89 2.63 14.61
C ASN A 46 8.58 1.84 14.63
N SER A 47 8.50 0.69 13.95
CA SER A 47 7.28 -0.12 13.92
C SER A 47 6.88 -0.64 15.30
N ALA A 48 7.84 -0.86 16.20
CA ALA A 48 7.61 -1.39 17.55
C ALA A 48 6.83 -0.42 18.45
N ASP A 49 6.74 0.86 18.09
CA ASP A 49 6.00 1.87 18.83
C ASP A 49 4.49 1.81 18.56
N TYR A 50 4.06 0.99 17.60
CA TYR A 50 2.66 0.87 17.19
C TYR A 50 2.09 -0.53 17.46
N GLN A 51 0.78 -0.59 17.69
CA GLN A 51 0.06 -1.83 17.99
C GLN A 51 -1.26 -1.91 17.22
N LEU A 52 -1.73 -3.12 16.97
CA LEU A 52 -3.05 -3.39 16.37
C LEU A 52 -4.11 -3.47 17.45
N ILE A 53 -5.28 -2.88 17.16
CA ILE A 53 -6.47 -2.99 18.00
C ILE A 53 -7.33 -4.14 17.47
N CYS A 54 -7.46 -5.19 18.27
CA CYS A 54 -8.27 -6.36 17.93
C CYS A 54 -9.62 -6.30 18.68
N PRO A 55 -10.75 -6.60 18.03
CA PRO A 55 -12.03 -6.71 18.72
C PRO A 55 -11.99 -7.73 19.87
N GLY A 56 -12.24 -7.26 21.10
CA GLY A 56 -12.35 -8.11 22.29
C GLY A 56 -11.03 -8.70 22.81
N LYS A 57 -9.87 -8.19 22.40
CA LYS A 57 -8.55 -8.61 22.92
C LYS A 57 -7.68 -7.41 23.29
N ALA A 58 -6.62 -7.68 24.04
CA ALA A 58 -5.56 -6.69 24.24
C ALA A 58 -4.89 -6.33 22.91
N PRO A 59 -4.31 -5.12 22.78
CA PRO A 59 -3.51 -4.77 21.63
C PRO A 59 -2.36 -5.75 21.41
N VAL A 60 -2.03 -6.01 20.15
CA VAL A 60 -0.95 -6.94 19.74
C VAL A 60 0.06 -6.22 18.84
N PRO A 61 1.29 -6.73 18.71
CA PRO A 61 2.26 -6.19 17.76
C PRO A 61 1.74 -6.15 16.32
N VAL A 62 2.23 -5.20 15.50
CA VAL A 62 1.84 -5.06 14.09
C VAL A 62 2.13 -6.28 13.21
N THR A 63 3.02 -7.16 13.66
CA THR A 63 3.36 -8.42 12.99
C THR A 63 2.24 -9.47 13.07
N GLU A 64 1.31 -9.35 14.03
CA GLU A 64 0.21 -10.29 14.27
C GLU A 64 -1.04 -10.02 13.41
N TYR A 65 -0.92 -9.21 12.35
CA TYR A 65 -2.05 -8.79 11.51
C TYR A 65 -2.87 -9.94 10.92
N ALA A 66 -2.26 -11.11 10.70
CA ALA A 66 -2.95 -12.29 10.17
C ALA A 66 -3.99 -12.83 11.16
N SER A 67 -3.71 -12.75 12.47
CA SER A 67 -4.60 -13.22 13.55
C SER A 67 -5.43 -12.09 14.16
N CYS A 68 -5.05 -10.83 13.91
CA CYS A 68 -5.71 -9.62 14.39
C CYS A 68 -5.91 -8.59 13.27
N HIS A 69 -7.13 -8.52 12.73
CA HIS A 69 -7.56 -7.51 11.76
C HIS A 69 -9.06 -7.28 11.87
N LEU A 70 -9.52 -6.10 11.43
CA LEU A 70 -10.95 -5.78 11.40
C LEU A 70 -11.70 -6.50 10.28
N ALA A 71 -11.04 -6.68 9.12
CA ALA A 71 -11.60 -7.36 7.97
C ALA A 71 -10.49 -7.79 6.99
N LEU A 72 -10.80 -8.78 6.16
CA LEU A 72 -10.02 -9.10 4.96
C LEU A 72 -10.53 -8.24 3.80
N VAL A 73 -9.63 -7.46 3.20
CA VAL A 73 -9.96 -6.60 2.06
C VAL A 73 -9.47 -7.30 0.78
N PRO A 74 -10.33 -7.51 -0.23
CA PRO A 74 -9.90 -8.04 -1.52
C PRO A 74 -8.77 -7.19 -2.13
N ALA A 75 -7.87 -7.86 -2.85
CA ALA A 75 -6.83 -7.15 -3.60
C ALA A 75 -7.45 -6.15 -4.59
N HIS A 76 -6.72 -5.06 -4.88
CA HIS A 76 -7.14 -4.13 -5.91
C HIS A 76 -7.26 -4.85 -7.26
N ALA A 77 -8.35 -4.59 -7.98
CA ALA A 77 -8.61 -5.20 -9.27
C ALA A 77 -8.61 -4.15 -10.38
N VAL A 78 -8.06 -4.51 -11.53
CA VAL A 78 -8.22 -3.72 -12.77
C VAL A 78 -9.57 -4.08 -13.39
N VAL A 79 -10.38 -3.07 -13.68
CA VAL A 79 -11.71 -3.25 -14.26
C VAL A 79 -11.74 -2.61 -15.65
N THR A 80 -12.32 -3.31 -16.62
CA THR A 80 -12.53 -2.83 -17.99
C THR A 80 -13.88 -3.27 -18.52
N ARG A 81 -14.32 -2.68 -19.63
CA ARG A 81 -15.56 -3.10 -20.32
C ARG A 81 -15.39 -4.48 -20.95
N PRO A 82 -16.45 -5.31 -21.04
CA PRO A 82 -16.35 -6.69 -21.52
C PRO A 82 -15.69 -6.84 -22.90
N GLU A 83 -16.01 -5.95 -23.84
CA GLU A 83 -15.49 -5.95 -25.20
C GLU A 83 -13.98 -5.66 -25.28
N SER A 84 -13.43 -4.97 -24.27
CA SER A 84 -12.00 -4.61 -24.20
C SER A 84 -11.20 -5.57 -23.33
N ARG A 85 -11.83 -6.57 -22.69
CA ARG A 85 -11.18 -7.46 -21.72
C ARG A 85 -9.96 -8.17 -22.29
N ALA A 86 -10.09 -8.80 -23.45
CA ALA A 86 -8.99 -9.58 -24.03
C ALA A 86 -7.78 -8.70 -24.34
N GLU A 87 -8.03 -7.50 -24.89
CA GLU A 87 -6.96 -6.57 -25.25
C GLU A 87 -6.29 -5.95 -24.02
N VAL A 88 -7.06 -5.54 -23.01
CA VAL A 88 -6.50 -5.01 -21.75
C VAL A 88 -5.65 -6.06 -21.05
N VAL A 89 -6.11 -7.32 -20.98
CA VAL A 89 -5.32 -8.41 -20.37
C VAL A 89 -4.01 -8.62 -21.13
N ARG A 90 -4.07 -8.65 -22.47
CA ARG A 90 -2.89 -8.83 -23.33
C ARG A 90 -1.87 -7.72 -23.10
N VAL A 91 -2.30 -6.46 -23.18
CA VAL A 91 -1.44 -5.29 -22.99
C VAL A 91 -0.83 -5.28 -21.60
N LEU A 92 -1.62 -5.51 -20.54
CA LEU A 92 -1.08 -5.54 -19.17
C LEU A 92 -0.05 -6.64 -18.98
N THR A 93 -0.27 -7.82 -19.56
CA THR A 93 0.69 -8.94 -19.48
C THR A 93 1.99 -8.61 -20.21
N ASP A 94 1.89 -8.05 -21.43
CA ASP A 94 3.06 -7.68 -22.24
C ASP A 94 3.90 -6.61 -21.54
N GLU A 95 3.26 -5.57 -21.00
CA GLU A 95 3.95 -4.47 -20.32
C GLU A 95 4.51 -4.89 -18.96
N GLN A 96 3.80 -5.76 -18.23
CA GLN A 96 4.32 -6.35 -16.99
C GLN A 96 5.57 -7.22 -17.25
N GLY A 97 5.61 -7.96 -18.35
CA GLY A 97 6.80 -8.72 -18.74
C GLY A 97 8.03 -7.83 -18.99
N LYS A 98 7.82 -6.61 -19.49
CA LYS A 98 8.89 -5.66 -19.80
C LYS A 98 9.28 -4.76 -18.62
N PHE A 99 8.31 -4.35 -17.81
CA PHE A 99 8.47 -3.26 -16.81
C PHE A 99 7.99 -3.63 -15.40
N GLY A 100 7.58 -4.88 -15.18
CA GLY A 100 7.14 -5.37 -13.87
C GLY A 100 8.27 -5.48 -12.84
N ALA A 101 7.99 -6.06 -11.68
CA ALA A 101 8.94 -6.12 -10.56
C ALA A 101 10.27 -6.83 -10.90
N ALA A 102 10.23 -7.83 -11.79
CA ALA A 102 11.41 -8.57 -12.25
C ALA A 102 12.12 -7.94 -13.46
N ALA A 103 11.60 -6.83 -13.99
CA ALA A 103 12.18 -6.18 -15.16
C ALA A 103 13.55 -5.57 -14.85
N THR A 104 14.49 -5.74 -15.76
CA THR A 104 15.84 -5.15 -15.67
C THR A 104 15.92 -3.76 -16.31
N ASP A 105 14.93 -3.38 -17.12
CA ASP A 105 14.86 -2.06 -17.73
C ASP A 105 14.71 -0.97 -16.66
N ALA A 106 15.59 0.01 -16.67
CA ALA A 106 15.62 1.12 -15.71
C ALA A 106 14.85 2.35 -16.20
N SER A 107 14.43 2.39 -17.47
CA SER A 107 13.74 3.54 -18.06
C SER A 107 12.33 3.71 -17.49
N PHE A 108 11.67 2.62 -17.11
CA PHE A 108 10.34 2.63 -16.52
C PHE A 108 10.11 1.41 -15.61
N LYS A 109 9.40 1.62 -14.50
CA LYS A 109 8.96 0.57 -13.56
C LYS A 109 7.45 0.67 -13.35
N MET A 110 6.72 -0.39 -13.68
CA MET A 110 5.26 -0.41 -13.64
C MET A 110 4.69 -0.35 -12.22
N PHE A 111 5.38 -0.95 -11.26
CA PHE A 111 4.97 -1.03 -9.85
C PHE A 111 5.91 -0.23 -8.93
N GLN A 112 6.61 0.77 -9.45
CA GLN A 112 7.44 1.64 -8.62
C GLN A 112 7.34 3.07 -9.08
N SER A 113 6.97 3.95 -8.16
CA SER A 113 6.82 5.39 -8.41
C SER A 113 8.04 6.15 -7.85
N THR A 114 8.76 6.91 -8.68
CA THR A 114 9.92 7.72 -8.24
C THR A 114 9.54 9.14 -7.81
N THR A 115 8.46 9.69 -8.37
CA THR A 115 7.96 11.06 -8.11
C THR A 115 6.70 11.09 -7.23
N GLY A 116 6.31 9.97 -6.65
CA GLY A 116 5.13 9.80 -5.79
C GLY A 116 5.09 8.40 -5.17
N LYS A 117 3.97 8.02 -4.56
CA LYS A 117 3.74 6.65 -4.05
C LYS A 117 2.38 6.13 -4.52
N ASN A 118 2.30 4.85 -4.85
CA ASN A 118 1.05 4.15 -5.18
C ASN A 118 0.20 4.87 -6.27
N LEU A 119 0.83 5.31 -7.36
CA LEU A 119 0.16 6.15 -8.36
C LEU A 119 -0.84 5.37 -9.22
N LEU A 120 -0.34 4.54 -10.16
CA LEU A 120 -1.19 3.72 -11.05
C LEU A 120 -1.53 2.36 -10.43
N PHE A 121 -0.53 1.77 -9.79
CA PHE A 121 -0.63 0.52 -9.05
C PHE A 121 -0.05 0.73 -7.66
N GLN A 122 -0.38 -0.15 -6.72
CA GLN A 122 0.34 -0.13 -5.45
C GLN A 122 1.81 -0.47 -5.69
N ASP A 123 2.73 0.22 -5.03
CA ASP A 123 4.16 -0.06 -5.21
C ASP A 123 4.52 -1.46 -4.64
N SER A 124 3.68 -1.99 -3.75
CA SER A 124 3.76 -3.35 -3.19
C SER A 124 3.19 -4.44 -4.12
N THR A 125 2.83 -4.12 -5.36
CA THR A 125 2.23 -5.09 -6.28
C THR A 125 3.27 -6.14 -6.65
N ASN A 126 3.07 -7.37 -6.16
CA ASN A 126 3.83 -8.55 -6.57
C ASN A 126 3.00 -9.38 -7.55
N VAL A 127 3.68 -9.92 -8.56
CA VAL A 127 3.09 -10.81 -9.57
C VAL A 127 3.23 -12.24 -9.06
N SER A 128 2.12 -12.99 -9.03
CA SER A 128 2.11 -14.43 -8.75
C SER A 128 2.59 -15.22 -9.96
#